data_AF-A0A7W0MFF3-F1
#
_entry.id   AF-A0A7W0MFF3-F1
#
_cell.length_a   1.000
_cell.length_b   1.000
_cell.length_c   1.000
_cell.angle_alpha   90.00
_cell.angle_beta   90.00
_cell.angle_gamma   90.00
#
_symmetry.space_group_name_H-M   'P 1'
#
loop_
_entity.id
_entity.type
_entity.pdbx_description
1 polymer ?
#
loop_
_entity_poly.entity_id
_entity_poly.type
_entity_poly.pdbx_seq_one_letter_code
_entity_poly.pdbx_strand_id
1 'polypeptide(L)'
;MRQWVAHNKTVPQSILGILVSDPDPSVRHAVAMKRSLEPSLRERLANDPDESVRLAIAMNRKTPIDVLKKLANDKWERVAEVARERISSSV
;
A
#
# COMPACT_ATOMS: atom_id res chain seq x y z
N MET A 1 5.93 13.28 -15.71
CA MET A 1 6.16 11.98 -16.40
C MET A 1 6.08 10.75 -15.47
N ARG A 2 5.56 10.82 -14.22
CA ARG A 2 5.62 9.67 -13.27
C ARG A 2 4.28 9.01 -12.93
N GLN A 3 3.15 9.59 -13.33
CA GLN A 3 1.81 8.99 -13.20
C GLN A 3 1.53 7.79 -14.12
N TRP A 4 2.42 7.49 -15.07
CA TRP A 4 2.23 6.40 -16.03
C TRP A 4 2.12 5.02 -15.36
N VAL A 5 2.74 4.87 -14.18
CA VAL A 5 2.67 3.65 -13.35
C VAL A 5 1.23 3.33 -12.93
N ALA A 6 0.42 4.35 -12.63
CA ALA A 6 -0.97 4.15 -12.21
C ALA A 6 -1.80 3.51 -13.33
N HIS A 7 -1.62 3.98 -14.56
CA HIS A 7 -2.43 3.59 -15.72
C HIS A 7 -1.92 2.34 -16.46
N ASN A 8 -0.66 1.96 -16.31
CA ASN A 8 -0.15 0.76 -16.95
C ASN A 8 -0.46 -0.51 -16.13
N LYS A 9 -1.15 -1.48 -16.74
CA LYS A 9 -1.49 -2.78 -16.14
C LYS A 9 -0.30 -3.75 -16.11
N THR A 10 0.72 -3.55 -16.95
CA THR A 10 1.88 -4.44 -17.13
C THR A 10 3.17 -3.76 -16.71
N VAL A 11 3.20 -3.19 -15.51
CA VAL A 11 4.45 -2.72 -14.91
C VAL A 11 5.21 -3.93 -14.34
N PRO A 12 6.46 -4.20 -14.78
CA PRO A 12 7.25 -5.30 -14.23
C PRO A 12 7.53 -5.13 -12.74
N GLN A 13 7.61 -6.24 -11.99
CA GLN A 13 7.91 -6.21 -10.54
C GLN A 13 9.24 -5.52 -10.23
N SER A 14 10.23 -5.64 -11.11
CA SER A 14 11.52 -4.94 -10.99
C SER A 14 11.36 -3.42 -10.98
N ILE A 15 10.45 -2.88 -11.78
CA ILE A 15 10.14 -1.44 -11.81
C ILE A 15 9.35 -1.05 -10.56
N LEU A 16 8.41 -1.88 -10.10
CA LEU A 16 7.70 -1.63 -8.84
C LEU A 16 8.66 -1.54 -7.65
N GLY A 17 9.70 -2.39 -7.59
CA GLY A 17 10.73 -2.33 -6.55
C GLY A 17 11.48 -0.99 -6.51
N ILE A 18 11.76 -0.39 -7.67
CA ILE A 18 12.36 0.95 -7.76
C ILE A 18 11.38 2.01 -7.27
N LEU A 19 10.13 1.94 -7.73
CA LEU A 19 9.09 2.94 -7.45
C LEU A 19 8.62 2.96 -5.99
N VAL A 20 8.75 1.84 -5.26
CA VAL A 20 8.51 1.81 -3.80
C VAL A 20 9.46 2.74 -3.05
N SER A 21 10.58 3.13 -3.66
CA SER A 21 11.55 4.06 -3.09
C SER A 21 11.52 5.43 -3.78
N ASP A 22 10.53 5.70 -4.64
CA ASP A 22 10.44 6.99 -5.34
C ASP A 22 10.25 8.11 -4.30
N PRO A 23 10.96 9.25 -4.43
CA PRO A 23 10.79 10.37 -3.52
C PRO A 23 9.37 10.93 -3.51
N ASP A 24 8.61 10.79 -4.60
CA ASP A 24 7.23 11.27 -4.70
C ASP A 24 6.25 10.29 -4.02
N PRO A 25 5.57 10.70 -2.93
CA PRO A 25 4.59 9.84 -2.26
C PRO A 25 3.41 9.46 -3.15
N SER A 26 3.05 10.29 -4.13
CA SER A 26 1.97 10.00 -5.08
C SER A 26 2.30 8.77 -5.95
N VAL A 27 3.58 8.61 -6.30
CA VAL A 27 4.07 7.44 -7.04
C VAL A 27 4.03 6.21 -6.15
N ARG A 28 4.49 6.30 -4.89
CA ARG A 28 4.43 5.19 -3.92
C ARG A 28 2.99 4.77 -3.63
N HIS A 29 2.07 5.72 -3.53
CA HIS A 29 0.62 5.49 -3.38
C HIS A 29 0.06 4.73 -4.58
N ALA A 30 0.39 5.14 -5.81
CA ALA A 30 -0.04 4.43 -7.01
C ALA A 30 0.47 2.98 -7.06
N VAL A 31 1.67 2.72 -6.53
CA VAL A 31 2.20 1.37 -6.36
C VAL A 31 1.43 0.60 -5.30
N ALA A 32 1.14 1.20 -4.14
CA ALA A 32 0.38 0.59 -3.05
C ALA A 32 -1.02 0.10 -3.48
N MET A 33 -1.66 0.80 -4.42
CA MET A 33 -2.97 0.40 -4.98
C MET A 33 -2.90 -0.78 -5.97
N LYS A 34 -1.71 -1.22 -6.40
CA LYS A 34 -1.60 -2.34 -7.35
C LYS A 34 -2.03 -3.64 -6.69
N ARG A 35 -2.84 -4.41 -7.43
CA ARG A 35 -3.34 -5.72 -7.00
C ARG A 35 -2.26 -6.81 -7.01
N SER A 36 -1.32 -6.72 -7.96
CA SER A 36 -0.20 -7.64 -8.11
C SER A 36 1.07 -7.04 -7.49
N LEU A 37 1.08 -6.92 -6.17
CA LEU A 37 2.26 -6.50 -5.42
C LEU A 37 2.81 -7.68 -4.62
N GLU A 38 4.11 -7.90 -4.70
CA GLU A 38 4.80 -8.89 -3.86
C GLU A 38 4.56 -8.61 -2.37
N PRO A 39 4.39 -9.64 -1.53
CA PRO A 39 4.19 -9.49 -0.09
C PRO A 39 5.26 -8.63 0.59
N SER A 40 6.54 -8.81 0.22
CA SER A 40 7.67 -8.05 0.76
C SER A 40 7.59 -6.55 0.46
N LEU A 41 7.20 -6.17 -0.76
CA LEU A 41 6.99 -4.76 -1.13
C LEU A 41 5.79 -4.16 -0.40
N ARG A 42 4.77 -4.97 -0.13
CA ARG A 42 3.58 -4.54 0.59
C ARG A 42 3.87 -4.23 2.04
N GLU A 43 4.63 -5.09 2.71
CA GLU A 43 5.10 -4.84 4.07
C GLU A 43 5.97 -3.58 4.13
N ARG A 44 6.82 -3.36 3.13
CA ARG A 44 7.63 -2.14 3.05
C ARG A 44 6.75 -0.88 2.95
N LEU A 45 5.76 -0.86 2.07
CA LEU A 45 4.82 0.26 1.93
C LEU A 45 3.88 0.43 3.13
N ALA A 46 3.61 -0.63 3.89
CA ALA A 46 2.89 -0.53 5.16
C ALA A 46 3.68 0.22 6.24
N ASN A 47 5.00 0.37 6.07
CA ASN A 47 5.87 1.19 6.91
C ASN A 47 6.26 2.51 6.25
N ASP A 48 5.62 2.90 5.14
CA ASP A 48 5.96 4.13 4.44
C ASP A 48 5.82 5.33 5.38
N PRO A 49 6.70 6.34 5.33
CA PRO A 49 6.54 7.55 6.14
C PRO A 49 5.23 8.29 5.84
N ASP A 50 4.73 8.20 4.62
CA ASP A 50 3.53 8.89 4.17
C ASP A 50 2.26 8.11 4.49
N GLU A 51 1.32 8.75 5.19
CA GLU A 51 0.06 8.16 5.63
C GLU A 51 -0.86 7.81 4.46
N SER A 52 -0.82 8.54 3.34
CA SER A 52 -1.64 8.23 2.17
C SER A 52 -1.22 6.89 1.56
N VAL A 53 0.08 6.61 1.53
CA VAL A 53 0.63 5.34 1.05
C VAL A 53 0.22 4.19 1.97
N ARG A 54 0.32 4.37 3.30
CA ARG A 54 -0.12 3.36 4.28
C ARG A 54 -1.63 3.12 4.19
N LEU A 55 -2.42 4.17 3.97
CA LEU A 55 -3.86 4.08 3.76
C LEU A 55 -4.20 3.27 2.50
N ALA A 56 -3.48 3.49 1.40
CA ALA A 56 -3.67 2.72 0.17
C ALA A 56 -3.41 1.21 0.37
N ILE A 57 -2.42 0.85 1.20
CA ILE A 57 -2.20 -0.55 1.60
C ILE A 57 -3.37 -1.09 2.44
N ALA A 58 -3.88 -0.30 3.39
CA ALA A 58 -5.05 -0.70 4.19
C ALA A 58 -6.29 -0.96 3.31
N MET A 59 -6.52 -0.10 2.31
CA MET A 59 -7.63 -0.24 1.36
C MET A 59 -7.45 -1.40 0.36
N ASN A 60 -6.21 -1.87 0.14
CA ASN A 60 -5.95 -2.88 -0.86
C ASN A 60 -6.48 -4.27 -0.42
N ARG A 61 -7.39 -4.82 -1.22
CA ARG A 61 -8.08 -6.10 -0.91
C ARG A 61 -7.15 -7.31 -0.82
N LYS A 62 -5.95 -7.24 -1.40
CA LYS A 62 -4.94 -8.31 -1.36
C LYS A 62 -3.94 -8.15 -0.22
N THR A 63 -4.14 -7.17 0.66
CA THR A 63 -3.29 -6.99 1.84
C THR A 63 -3.52 -8.11 2.85
N PRO A 64 -2.47 -8.82 3.29
CA PRO A 64 -2.56 -9.84 4.32
C PRO A 64 -3.09 -9.28 5.64
N ILE A 65 -3.82 -10.11 6.41
CA ILE A 65 -4.38 -9.73 7.70
C ILE A 65 -3.29 -9.28 8.68
N ASP A 66 -2.09 -9.88 8.64
CA ASP A 66 -0.99 -9.50 9.54
C ASP A 66 -0.52 -8.05 9.30
N VAL A 67 -0.49 -7.63 8.04
CA VAL A 67 -0.20 -6.24 7.67
C VAL A 67 -1.34 -5.32 8.09
N LEU A 68 -2.59 -5.73 7.93
CA LEU A 68 -3.75 -4.96 8.41
C LEU A 68 -3.73 -4.80 9.93
N LYS A 69 -3.41 -5.85 10.70
CA LYS A 69 -3.29 -5.78 12.17
C LYS A 69 -2.23 -4.79 12.61
N LYS A 70 -1.13 -4.70 11.87
CA LYS A 70 -0.12 -3.67 12.10
C LYS A 70 -0.66 -2.28 11.82
N LEU A 71 -1.31 -2.08 10.68
CA LEU A 71 -1.92 -0.80 10.30
C LEU A 71 -3.09 -0.39 11.21
N ALA A 72 -3.76 -1.35 11.86
CA ALA A 72 -4.81 -1.09 12.86
C ALA A 72 -4.28 -0.35 14.10
N ASN A 73 -2.96 -0.37 14.33
CA ASN A 73 -2.28 0.38 15.39
C ASN A 73 -1.45 1.55 14.81
N ASP A 74 -1.75 2.01 13.58
CA ASP A 74 -1.05 3.14 12.99
C ASP A 74 -1.27 4.43 13.79
N LYS A 75 -0.27 5.29 13.76
CA LYS A 75 -0.29 6.63 14.36
C LYS A 75 -1.38 7.54 13.76
N TRP A 76 -1.84 7.25 12.54
CA TRP A 76 -2.91 7.98 11.88
C TRP A 76 -4.24 7.24 12.01
N GLU A 77 -5.20 7.88 12.68
CA GLU A 77 -6.50 7.26 13.00
C GLU A 77 -7.21 6.72 11.76
N ARG A 78 -7.19 7.46 10.65
CA ARG A 78 -7.86 7.04 9.41
C ARG A 78 -7.25 5.78 8.79
N VAL A 79 -5.95 5.56 8.96
CA VAL A 79 -5.27 4.33 8.52
C VAL A 79 -5.69 3.17 9.42
N ALA A 80 -5.71 3.41 10.73
CA ALA A 80 -6.09 2.44 11.75
C ALA A 80 -7.56 2.01 11.64
N GLU A 81 -8.46 2.95 11.39
CA GLU A 81 -9.89 2.72 11.19
C GLU A 81 -10.14 1.80 9.98
N VAL A 82 -9.63 2.17 8.80
CA VAL A 82 -9.79 1.37 7.57
C VAL A 82 -9.21 -0.03 7.74
N ALA A 83 -8.06 -0.16 8.41
CA ALA A 83 -7.47 -1.45 8.69
C ALA A 83 -8.35 -2.31 9.61
N ARG A 84 -8.93 -1.73 10.68
CA ARG A 84 -9.87 -2.40 11.59
C ARG A 84 -11.15 -2.84 10.88
N GLU A 85 -11.75 -1.96 10.07
CA GLU A 85 -12.92 -2.27 9.26
C GLU A 85 -12.64 -3.43 8.30
N ARG A 86 -11.47 -3.41 7.67
CA ARG A 86 -11.06 -4.46 6.73
C ARG A 86 -10.81 -5.80 7.41
N ILE A 87 -10.26 -5.80 8.62
CA ILE A 87 -10.14 -7.02 9.43
C ILE A 87 -11.54 -7.55 9.76
N SER A 88 -12.44 -6.68 10.26
CA SER A 88 -13.81 -7.07 10.61
C SER A 88 -14.63 -7.55 9.43
N SER A 89 -14.39 -7.02 8.23
CA SER A 89 -15.10 -7.39 6.99
C SER A 89 -14.50 -8.61 6.29
N SER A 90 -13.38 -9.15 6.79
CA SER A 90 -12.74 -10.36 6.27
C SER A 90 -12.90 -11.57 7.21
N VAL A 91 -13.69 -11.42 8.28
CA VAL A 91 -14.15 -12.50 9.17
C VAL A 91 -15.57 -12.91 8.79
#